data_AF-A0A7S9CMI7-F1
#
_entry.id   AF-A0A7S9CMI7-F1
#
_cell.length_a   1.000
_cell.length_b   1.000
_cell.length_c   1.000
_cell.angle_alpha   90.00
_cell.angle_beta   90.00
_cell.angle_gamma   90.00
#
_symmetry.space_group_name_H-M   'P 1'
#
loop_
_entity.id
_entity.type
_entity.pdbx_description
1 polymer ?
#
loop_
_entity_poly.entity_id
_entity_poly.type
_entity_poly.pdbx_seq_one_letter_code
_entity_poly.pdbx_strand_id
1 'polypeptide(L)'
;MSKSDGAEKGSKLSPILIAVWTAAIAALGNGVVSYMNGRQMYALEHEKAQSAVILEVVKTNSPDRAAGNLAFLVEIGVISEEQAGERLKNYLKTRVAGQGPSLPSVSDKSSGDLSAEATCAPVAGDYVVAGVHLGDSDGGLNIRVGPNQTSIGVIPTTGTGIDVGTCMNAWCQVRYKCLSGWAFANYLALRTSRLARVKGSTDPGGLVVRRDPGPKGEPTGALAAGTPDVVKHVCQEAPLTDHEQWCQISSGKIAGWVPYANLEDQKNLPTAQAAPVADHAATQSVEATPAPPK
;
A
#
# COMPACT_ATOMS: atom_id res chain seq x y z
N MET A 1 -79.13 -44.09 -26.66
CA MET A 1 -78.37 -43.16 -27.52
C MET A 1 -78.48 -41.76 -26.96
N SER A 2 -77.39 -41.23 -26.37
CA SER A 2 -77.34 -39.88 -25.83
C SER A 2 -76.35 -39.05 -26.64
N LYS A 3 -76.74 -37.81 -26.93
CA LYS A 3 -76.10 -36.88 -27.85
C LYS A 3 -75.49 -35.74 -27.04
N SER A 4 -74.18 -35.50 -27.15
CA SER A 4 -73.56 -34.19 -26.93
C SER A 4 -72.14 -34.18 -27.50
N ASP A 5 -72.01 -33.63 -28.71
CA ASP A 5 -70.73 -33.18 -29.25
C ASP A 5 -70.39 -31.82 -28.63
N GLY A 6 -69.30 -31.76 -27.88
CA GLY A 6 -68.69 -30.51 -27.39
C GLY A 6 -67.63 -30.05 -28.38
N ALA A 7 -67.92 -28.97 -29.11
CA ALA A 7 -66.95 -28.32 -29.99
C ALA A 7 -65.94 -27.49 -29.17
N GLU A 8 -64.68 -27.94 -29.15
CA GLU A 8 -63.52 -27.21 -28.66
C GLU A 8 -63.30 -25.92 -29.47
N LYS A 9 -63.41 -24.76 -28.83
CA LYS A 9 -62.93 -23.47 -29.37
C LYS A 9 -61.45 -23.31 -29.04
N GLY A 10 -60.58 -23.64 -29.98
CA GLY A 10 -59.16 -23.28 -29.93
C GLY A 10 -58.99 -21.75 -30.03
N SER A 11 -58.60 -21.10 -28.93
CA SER A 11 -58.20 -19.70 -28.96
C SER A 11 -56.81 -19.59 -29.58
N LYS A 12 -56.72 -18.98 -30.76
CA LYS A 12 -55.44 -18.63 -31.37
C LYS A 12 -54.83 -17.48 -30.58
N LEU A 13 -53.92 -17.79 -29.66
CA LEU A 13 -53.09 -16.78 -29.00
C LEU A 13 -52.21 -16.09 -30.04
N SER A 14 -52.26 -14.75 -30.07
CA SER A 14 -51.49 -13.92 -30.99
C SER A 14 -49.98 -14.20 -30.81
N PRO A 15 -49.20 -14.36 -31.91
CA PRO A 15 -47.75 -14.59 -31.85
C PRO A 15 -47.00 -13.54 -31.02
N ILE A 16 -47.52 -12.30 -31.00
CA ILE A 16 -46.96 -11.19 -30.22
C ILE A 16 -47.10 -11.45 -28.72
N LEU A 17 -48.23 -12.00 -28.27
CA LEU A 17 -48.46 -12.35 -26.87
C LEU A 17 -47.48 -13.46 -26.42
N ILE A 18 -47.24 -14.46 -27.26
CA ILE A 18 -46.29 -15.53 -26.95
C ILE A 18 -44.86 -14.97 -26.81
N ALA A 19 -44.46 -14.06 -27.69
CA ALA A 19 -43.14 -13.41 -27.62
C ALA A 19 -42.96 -12.57 -26.35
N VAL A 20 -43.98 -11.81 -25.94
CA VAL A 20 -43.94 -10.98 -24.71
C VAL A 20 -43.84 -11.86 -23.46
N TRP A 21 -44.60 -12.96 -23.39
CA TRP A 21 -44.51 -13.90 -22.27
C TRP A 21 -43.15 -14.63 -22.22
N THR A 22 -42.59 -14.99 -23.37
CA THR A 22 -41.27 -15.65 -23.45
C THR A 22 -40.15 -14.70 -23.00
N ALA A 23 -40.20 -13.43 -23.40
CA ALA A 23 -39.25 -12.41 -22.96
C ALA A 23 -39.36 -12.10 -21.46
N ALA A 24 -40.59 -12.07 -20.91
CA ALA A 24 -40.82 -11.85 -19.48
C ALA A 24 -40.25 -12.99 -18.62
N ILE A 25 -40.41 -14.24 -19.05
CA ILE A 25 -39.85 -15.41 -18.34
C ILE A 25 -38.31 -15.41 -18.42
N ALA A 26 -37.72 -15.04 -19.56
CA ALA A 26 -36.27 -14.93 -19.71
C ALA A 26 -35.66 -13.81 -18.82
N ALA A 27 -36.34 -12.67 -18.71
CA ALA A 27 -35.90 -11.55 -17.85
C ALA A 27 -35.96 -11.91 -16.36
N LEU A 28 -37.00 -12.65 -15.92
CA LEU A 28 -37.13 -13.13 -14.55
C LEU A 28 -36.08 -14.22 -14.22
N GLY A 29 -35.73 -15.08 -15.18
CA GLY A 29 -34.68 -16.10 -15.01
C GLY A 29 -33.32 -15.50 -14.66
N ASN A 30 -32.91 -14.43 -15.35
CA ASN A 30 -31.65 -13.74 -15.06
C ASN A 30 -31.66 -12.99 -13.71
N GLY A 31 -32.83 -12.45 -13.32
CA GLY A 31 -33.00 -11.78 -12.03
C GLY A 31 -32.89 -12.74 -10.83
N VAL A 32 -33.48 -13.93 -10.93
CA VAL A 32 -33.43 -14.96 -9.87
C VAL A 32 -32.01 -15.52 -9.71
N VAL A 33 -31.32 -15.81 -10.81
CA VAL A 33 -29.92 -16.29 -10.77
C VAL A 33 -28.99 -15.21 -10.19
N SER A 34 -29.19 -13.93 -10.53
CA SER A 34 -28.42 -12.82 -9.96
C SER A 34 -28.70 -12.62 -8.46
N TYR A 35 -29.94 -12.85 -8.02
CA TYR A 35 -30.32 -12.78 -6.60
C TYR A 35 -29.74 -13.95 -5.79
N MET A 36 -29.72 -15.16 -6.35
CA MET A 36 -29.13 -16.34 -5.71
C MET A 36 -27.60 -16.26 -5.66
N ASN A 37 -26.95 -15.80 -6.74
CA ASN A 37 -25.50 -15.55 -6.75
C ASN A 37 -25.11 -14.41 -5.80
N GLY A 38 -25.95 -13.37 -5.70
CA GLY A 38 -25.75 -12.27 -4.75
C GLY A 38 -25.75 -12.74 -3.30
N ARG A 39 -26.69 -13.62 -2.90
CA ARG A 39 -26.71 -14.17 -1.54
C ARG A 39 -25.53 -15.09 -1.23
N GLN A 40 -25.00 -15.83 -2.22
CA GLN A 40 -23.82 -16.66 -2.04
C GLN A 40 -22.53 -15.83 -1.87
N MET A 41 -22.46 -14.66 -2.51
CA MET A 41 -21.35 -13.72 -2.33
C MET A 41 -21.29 -13.16 -0.91
N TYR A 42 -22.43 -12.82 -0.29
CA TYR A 42 -22.44 -12.30 1.09
C TYR A 42 -21.88 -13.27 2.12
N ALA A 43 -22.20 -14.58 2.00
CA ALA A 43 -21.65 -15.59 2.90
C ALA A 43 -20.13 -15.73 2.73
N LEU A 44 -19.64 -15.72 1.49
CA LEU A 44 -18.21 -15.82 1.19
C LEU A 44 -17.42 -14.56 1.59
N GLU A 45 -18.01 -13.38 1.45
CA GLU A 45 -17.40 -12.12 1.91
C GLU A 45 -17.27 -12.08 3.43
N HIS A 46 -18.27 -12.60 4.14
CA HIS A 46 -18.23 -12.70 5.59
C HIS A 46 -17.13 -13.67 6.07
N GLU A 47 -17.03 -14.86 5.46
CA GLU A 47 -15.96 -15.82 5.78
C GLU A 47 -14.55 -15.29 5.44
N LYS A 48 -14.41 -14.55 4.33
CA LYS A 48 -13.14 -13.92 3.95
C LYS A 48 -12.74 -12.82 4.93
N ALA A 49 -13.70 -11.98 5.35
CA ALA A 49 -13.46 -10.94 6.34
C ALA A 49 -13.01 -11.53 7.68
N GLN A 50 -13.66 -12.60 8.15
CA GLN A 50 -13.27 -13.31 9.37
C GLN A 50 -11.88 -13.94 9.26
N SER A 51 -11.58 -14.58 8.12
CA SER A 51 -10.26 -15.18 7.88
C SER A 51 -9.12 -14.16 7.86
N ALA A 52 -9.37 -12.98 7.28
CA ALA A 52 -8.39 -11.89 7.25
C ALA A 52 -8.10 -11.33 8.66
N VAL A 53 -9.14 -11.16 9.48
CA VAL A 53 -9.00 -10.72 10.87
C VAL A 53 -8.21 -11.73 11.70
N ILE A 54 -8.51 -13.03 11.57
CA ILE A 54 -7.77 -14.11 12.23
C ILE A 54 -6.29 -14.09 11.84
N LEU A 55 -6.00 -13.90 10.55
CA LEU A 55 -4.64 -13.86 10.03
C LEU A 55 -3.84 -12.68 10.57
N GLU A 56 -4.50 -11.54 10.81
CA GLU A 56 -3.85 -10.35 11.36
C GLU A 56 -3.50 -10.54 12.83
N VAL A 57 -4.41 -11.09 13.64
CA VAL A 57 -4.19 -11.23 15.08
C VAL A 57 -3.16 -12.28 15.47
N VAL A 58 -2.83 -13.20 14.56
CA VAL A 58 -1.77 -14.20 14.77
C VAL A 58 -0.37 -13.69 14.40
N LYS A 59 -0.22 -12.46 13.88
CA LYS A 59 1.09 -11.84 13.54
C LYS A 59 1.82 -11.32 14.78
N THR A 60 2.16 -12.20 15.71
CA THR A 60 2.68 -11.83 17.04
C THR A 60 4.05 -12.44 17.40
N ASN A 61 4.67 -13.25 16.52
CA ASN A 61 5.89 -14.05 16.79
C ASN A 61 5.79 -15.00 18.01
N SER A 62 4.64 -15.06 18.69
CA SER A 62 4.45 -15.83 19.92
C SER A 62 3.12 -16.56 19.83
N PRO A 63 3.13 -17.90 19.82
CA PRO A 63 1.90 -18.69 19.84
C PRO A 63 1.00 -18.35 21.03
N ASP A 64 1.57 -17.95 22.17
CA ASP A 64 0.80 -17.55 23.37
C ASP A 64 0.14 -16.17 23.22
N ARG A 65 0.84 -15.18 22.65
CA ARG A 65 0.23 -13.88 22.36
C ARG A 65 -0.84 -13.99 21.27
N ALA A 66 -0.59 -14.79 20.24
CA ALA A 66 -1.57 -15.09 19.20
C ALA A 66 -2.84 -15.72 19.81
N ALA A 67 -2.67 -16.68 20.74
CA ALA A 67 -3.78 -17.29 21.45
C ALA A 67 -4.56 -16.31 22.34
N GLY A 68 -3.87 -15.38 23.02
CA GLY A 68 -4.52 -14.31 23.79
C GLY A 68 -5.39 -13.39 22.92
N ASN A 69 -4.88 -12.97 21.76
CA ASN A 69 -5.65 -12.15 20.82
C ASN A 69 -6.86 -12.91 20.24
N LEU A 70 -6.69 -14.20 19.92
CA LEU A 70 -7.77 -15.05 19.43
C LEU A 70 -8.84 -15.28 20.49
N ALA A 71 -8.45 -15.47 21.75
CA ALA A 71 -9.38 -15.59 22.87
C ALA A 71 -10.21 -14.31 23.05
N PHE A 72 -9.58 -13.15 22.95
CA PHE A 72 -10.26 -11.86 23.01
C PHE A 72 -11.30 -11.71 21.89
N LEU A 73 -10.96 -12.04 20.64
CA LEU A 73 -11.90 -11.94 19.50
C LEU A 73 -13.14 -12.84 19.64
N VAL A 74 -12.97 -14.01 20.26
CA VAL A 74 -14.08 -14.92 20.59
C VAL A 74 -14.92 -14.35 21.73
N GLU A 75 -14.29 -13.78 22.76
CA GLU A 75 -14.96 -13.20 23.92
C GLU A 75 -15.82 -11.99 23.57
N ILE A 76 -15.33 -11.12 22.68
CA ILE A 76 -16.10 -9.94 22.22
C ILE A 76 -17.11 -10.26 21.11
N GLY A 77 -17.23 -11.53 20.70
CA GLY A 77 -18.23 -11.99 19.72
C GLY A 77 -17.95 -11.58 18.27
N VAL A 78 -16.73 -11.14 17.95
CA VAL A 78 -16.33 -10.80 16.56
C VAL A 78 -16.21 -12.04 15.69
N ILE A 79 -15.79 -13.16 16.29
CA ILE A 79 -15.89 -14.49 15.68
C ILE A 79 -17.15 -15.14 16.26
N SER A 80 -18.22 -15.15 15.47
CA SER A 80 -19.53 -15.66 15.85
C SER A 80 -19.47 -17.15 16.26
N GLU A 81 -20.42 -17.58 17.12
CA GLU A 81 -20.54 -18.96 17.63
C GLU A 81 -21.01 -19.99 16.59
N GLU A 82 -20.64 -19.81 15.33
CA GLU A 82 -20.73 -20.87 14.34
C GLU A 82 -19.52 -21.83 14.47
N GLN A 83 -19.42 -22.86 13.63
CA GLN A 83 -18.40 -23.92 13.71
C GLN A 83 -16.97 -23.42 13.94
N ALA A 84 -16.61 -22.24 13.42
CA ALA A 84 -15.29 -21.63 13.60
C ALA A 84 -15.02 -21.17 15.05
N GLY A 85 -15.99 -20.52 15.71
CA GLY A 85 -15.87 -20.08 17.10
C GLY A 85 -15.75 -21.24 18.08
N GLU A 86 -16.56 -22.28 17.90
CA GLU A 86 -16.50 -23.53 18.66
C GLU A 86 -15.14 -24.24 18.51
N ARG A 87 -14.65 -24.37 17.27
CA ARG A 87 -13.32 -24.96 16.99
C ARG A 87 -12.21 -24.14 17.64
N LEU A 88 -12.31 -22.81 17.60
CA LEU A 88 -11.31 -21.93 18.18
C LEU A 88 -11.33 -21.98 19.72
N LYS A 89 -12.50 -22.04 20.35
CA LYS A 89 -12.64 -22.28 21.79
C LYS A 89 -12.03 -23.62 22.22
N ASN A 90 -12.29 -24.69 21.47
CA ASN A 90 -11.74 -26.01 21.77
C ASN A 90 -10.22 -26.05 21.58
N TYR A 91 -9.71 -25.41 20.52
CA TYR A 91 -8.28 -25.22 20.31
C TYR A 91 -7.63 -24.44 21.47
N LEU A 92 -8.23 -23.34 21.91
CA LEU A 92 -7.72 -22.53 23.03
C LEU A 92 -7.75 -23.25 24.38
N LYS A 93 -8.67 -24.20 24.58
CA LYS A 93 -8.74 -25.04 25.79
C LYS A 93 -7.72 -26.19 25.79
N THR A 94 -7.40 -26.72 24.62
CA THR A 94 -6.55 -27.91 24.47
C THR A 94 -5.11 -27.61 24.05
N ARG A 95 -4.82 -26.36 23.67
CA ARG A 95 -3.46 -25.93 23.31
C ARG A 95 -2.47 -26.12 24.46
N VAL A 96 -1.26 -26.49 24.10
CA VAL A 96 -0.09 -26.46 24.99
C VAL A 96 0.56 -25.08 24.88
N ALA A 97 0.92 -24.47 26.02
CA ALA A 97 1.61 -23.18 26.04
C ALA A 97 2.90 -23.22 25.19
N GLY A 98 3.19 -22.14 24.47
CA GLY A 98 4.32 -22.06 23.54
C GLY A 98 4.13 -22.78 22.19
N GLN A 99 3.03 -23.51 21.97
CA GLN A 99 2.73 -24.16 20.68
C GLN A 99 1.51 -23.51 20.00
N GLY A 100 1.45 -23.54 18.67
CA GLY A 100 0.32 -23.00 17.90
C GLY A 100 0.71 -22.12 16.71
N PRO A 101 -0.27 -21.69 15.89
CA PRO A 101 -0.01 -20.86 14.74
C PRO A 101 0.25 -19.41 15.20
N SER A 102 1.47 -18.95 14.97
CA SER A 102 1.82 -17.53 15.02
C SER A 102 2.60 -17.20 13.76
N LEU A 103 2.18 -16.14 13.08
CA LEU A 103 2.94 -15.58 11.98
C LEU A 103 3.99 -14.62 12.52
N PRO A 104 5.12 -14.49 11.81
CA PRO A 104 6.14 -13.57 12.24
C PRO A 104 5.61 -12.14 12.17
N SER A 105 5.65 -11.44 13.30
CA SER A 105 5.41 -10.01 13.34
C SER A 105 6.60 -9.32 12.70
N VAL A 106 6.35 -8.30 11.87
CA VAL A 106 7.38 -7.50 11.17
C VAL A 106 8.37 -6.81 12.14
N SER A 107 8.12 -6.90 13.45
CA SER A 107 8.90 -6.29 14.52
C SER A 107 10.02 -7.14 15.12
N ASP A 108 10.10 -8.48 14.92
CA ASP A 108 11.09 -9.32 15.63
C ASP A 108 12.00 -10.20 14.74
N LYS A 109 12.46 -9.72 13.58
CA LYS A 109 13.67 -10.28 12.97
C LYS A 109 14.91 -9.59 13.53
N SER A 110 15.32 -10.00 14.73
CA SER A 110 16.69 -9.84 15.22
C SER A 110 16.96 -10.84 16.35
N SER A 111 17.74 -11.90 16.07
CA SER A 111 18.90 -12.35 16.87
C SER A 111 19.34 -13.77 16.48
N GLY A 112 20.34 -13.87 15.59
CA GLY A 112 21.42 -14.87 15.61
C GLY A 112 21.15 -16.32 15.20
N ASP A 113 21.55 -16.69 13.97
CA ASP A 113 22.79 -17.45 13.76
C ASP A 113 23.26 -17.33 12.29
N LEU A 114 24.58 -17.34 12.08
CA LEU A 114 25.30 -16.92 10.89
C LEU A 114 25.31 -17.98 9.78
N SER A 115 24.88 -17.64 8.57
CA SER A 115 25.70 -17.70 7.33
C SER A 115 24.83 -17.58 6.07
N ALA A 116 25.19 -16.62 5.22
CA ALA A 116 24.57 -16.24 3.94
C ALA A 116 23.25 -15.46 4.03
N GLU A 117 23.21 -14.37 4.81
CA GLU A 117 22.22 -13.32 4.57
C GLU A 117 22.53 -12.66 3.22
N ALA A 118 21.60 -12.78 2.29
CA ALA A 118 21.44 -11.79 1.25
C ALA A 118 21.17 -10.45 1.95
N THR A 119 22.22 -9.70 2.28
CA THR A 119 22.10 -8.32 2.74
C THR A 119 21.33 -7.58 1.67
N CYS A 120 20.09 -7.23 1.99
CA CYS A 120 19.26 -6.44 1.11
C CYS A 120 20.02 -5.17 0.73
N ALA A 121 19.87 -4.73 -0.52
CA ALA A 121 20.56 -3.54 -0.98
C ALA A 121 20.31 -2.38 -0.01
N PRO A 122 21.34 -1.60 0.37
CA PRO A 122 21.15 -0.46 1.25
C PRO A 122 20.12 0.49 0.64
N VAL A 123 19.24 1.02 1.49
CA VAL A 123 18.18 1.99 1.13
C VAL A 123 18.88 3.32 0.80
N ALA A 124 19.40 3.44 -0.41
CA ALA A 124 20.26 4.54 -0.85
C ALA A 124 19.80 5.18 -2.16
N GLY A 125 18.61 4.83 -2.66
CA GLY A 125 18.11 5.41 -3.89
C GLY A 125 17.57 6.83 -3.70
N ASP A 126 17.63 7.62 -4.77
CA ASP A 126 17.28 9.05 -4.71
C ASP A 126 15.78 9.31 -4.81
N TYR A 127 14.94 8.28 -4.91
CA TYR A 127 13.50 8.44 -5.07
C TYR A 127 12.73 8.27 -3.76
N VAL A 128 11.54 8.87 -3.74
CA VAL A 128 10.58 8.82 -2.65
C VAL A 128 9.19 8.48 -3.22
N VAL A 129 8.34 7.90 -2.37
CA VAL A 129 6.91 7.78 -2.70
C VAL A 129 6.30 9.17 -2.73
N ALA A 130 5.47 9.45 -3.74
CA ALA A 130 4.77 10.71 -3.85
C ALA A 130 3.35 10.51 -4.37
N GLY A 131 2.40 11.35 -3.95
CA GLY A 131 1.06 11.42 -4.54
C GLY A 131 0.10 10.30 -4.17
N VAL A 132 0.47 9.39 -3.26
CA VAL A 132 -0.46 8.40 -2.68
C VAL A 132 -1.26 9.11 -1.58
N HIS A 133 -2.59 9.14 -1.72
CA HIS A 133 -3.45 9.89 -0.81
C HIS A 133 -3.83 9.07 0.40
N LEU A 134 -4.13 9.76 1.51
CA LEU A 134 -4.74 9.11 2.67
C LEU A 134 -6.13 8.60 2.28
N GLY A 135 -6.41 7.33 2.58
CA GLY A 135 -7.67 6.68 2.25
C GLY A 135 -7.60 5.81 0.99
N ASP A 136 -6.49 5.85 0.24
CA ASP A 136 -6.23 4.90 -0.84
C ASP A 136 -6.20 3.47 -0.26
N SER A 137 -6.95 2.55 -0.88
CA SER A 137 -7.16 1.18 -0.38
C SER A 137 -5.88 0.34 -0.30
N ASP A 138 -4.85 0.73 -1.04
CA ASP A 138 -3.58 0.00 -1.13
C ASP A 138 -2.64 0.29 0.05
N GLY A 139 -2.91 1.32 0.86
CA GLY A 139 -2.09 1.68 2.02
C GLY A 139 -0.66 2.14 1.70
N GLY A 140 -0.33 2.34 0.42
CA GLY A 140 0.99 2.73 -0.07
C GLY A 140 1.21 2.39 -1.54
N LEU A 141 2.46 2.49 -1.98
CA LEU A 141 2.85 2.18 -3.35
C LEU A 141 3.15 0.69 -3.51
N ASN A 142 2.29 -0.01 -4.23
CA ASN A 142 2.47 -1.43 -4.56
C ASN A 142 3.75 -1.69 -5.38
N ILE A 143 4.55 -2.66 -4.95
CA ILE A 143 5.62 -3.30 -5.73
C ILE A 143 5.06 -4.59 -6.29
N ARG A 144 5.21 -4.82 -7.60
CA ARG A 144 4.68 -5.99 -8.31
C ARG A 144 5.79 -6.82 -8.93
N VAL A 145 5.54 -8.11 -9.18
CA VAL A 145 6.51 -8.97 -9.90
C VAL A 145 6.80 -8.48 -11.32
N GLY A 146 5.84 -7.80 -11.94
CA GLY A 146 5.91 -7.26 -13.29
C GLY A 146 4.89 -6.14 -13.49
N PRO A 147 5.01 -5.37 -14.59
CA PRO A 147 4.01 -4.37 -14.97
C PRO A 147 2.60 -4.99 -15.00
N ASN A 148 1.65 -4.39 -14.29
CA ASN A 148 0.27 -4.88 -14.19
C ASN A 148 0.11 -6.32 -13.64
N GLN A 149 1.11 -6.87 -12.94
CA GLN A 149 1.05 -8.21 -12.35
C GLN A 149 0.78 -8.15 -10.83
N THR A 150 0.84 -9.30 -10.16
CA THR A 150 0.55 -9.42 -8.71
C THR A 150 1.48 -8.56 -7.85
N SER A 151 0.91 -7.93 -6.80
CA SER A 151 1.68 -7.22 -5.78
C SER A 151 2.46 -8.21 -4.90
N ILE A 152 3.73 -7.90 -4.65
CA ILE A 152 4.65 -8.64 -3.79
C ILE A 152 5.02 -7.87 -2.52
N GLY A 153 4.54 -6.63 -2.40
CA GLY A 153 4.75 -5.80 -1.22
C GLY A 153 4.32 -4.36 -1.47
N VAL A 154 4.38 -3.57 -0.41
CA VAL A 154 3.95 -2.17 -0.43
C VAL A 154 5.07 -1.31 0.15
N ILE A 155 5.42 -0.24 -0.56
CA ILE A 155 6.25 0.84 -0.03
C ILE A 155 5.30 1.78 0.74
N PRO A 156 5.56 2.09 2.02
CA PRO A 156 4.73 3.03 2.77
C PRO A 156 4.60 4.38 2.05
N THR A 157 3.53 5.12 2.30
CA THR A 157 3.29 6.46 1.72
C THR A 157 4.40 7.46 2.04
N THR A 158 5.12 7.26 3.15
CA THR A 158 6.31 8.01 3.56
C THR A 158 7.64 7.37 3.15
N GLY A 159 7.60 6.39 2.23
CA GLY A 159 8.78 5.67 1.77
C GLY A 159 9.80 6.59 1.11
N THR A 160 11.05 6.46 1.52
CA THR A 160 12.21 7.17 0.95
C THR A 160 13.33 6.18 0.67
N GLY A 161 14.32 6.59 -0.15
CA GLY A 161 15.49 5.76 -0.41
C GLY A 161 15.26 4.70 -1.49
N ILE A 162 14.31 4.93 -2.39
CA ILE A 162 13.90 3.98 -3.43
C ILE A 162 14.90 4.10 -4.58
N ASP A 163 15.52 2.99 -4.95
CA ASP A 163 16.33 2.92 -6.16
C ASP A 163 15.39 2.62 -7.34
N VAL A 164 15.45 3.44 -8.38
CA VAL A 164 14.59 3.37 -9.56
C VAL A 164 15.46 3.10 -10.77
N GLY A 165 15.22 1.95 -11.41
CA GLY A 165 15.92 1.52 -12.61
C GLY A 165 15.14 1.84 -13.89
N THR A 166 15.16 0.90 -14.83
CA THR A 166 14.49 1.08 -16.13
C THR A 166 12.98 1.25 -15.97
N CYS A 167 12.43 2.20 -16.71
CA CYS A 167 10.99 2.41 -16.82
C CYS A 167 10.46 1.97 -18.20
N MET A 168 9.29 1.34 -18.22
CA MET A 168 8.57 0.91 -19.42
C MET A 168 7.07 1.05 -19.19
N ASN A 169 6.37 1.71 -20.12
CA ASN A 169 4.90 1.82 -20.13
C ASN A 169 4.31 2.28 -18.77
N ALA A 170 4.86 3.35 -18.19
CA ALA A 170 4.48 3.92 -16.88
C ALA A 170 4.82 3.07 -15.65
N TRP A 171 5.56 1.98 -15.79
CA TRP A 171 6.12 1.20 -14.68
C TRP A 171 7.61 1.37 -14.62
N CYS A 172 8.18 1.47 -13.42
CA CYS A 172 9.62 1.48 -13.21
C CYS A 172 10.04 0.30 -12.36
N GLN A 173 11.20 -0.28 -12.69
CA GLN A 173 11.88 -1.20 -11.79
C GLN A 173 12.27 -0.45 -10.53
N VAL A 174 11.97 -1.03 -9.38
CA VAL A 174 12.29 -0.45 -8.08
C VAL A 174 12.97 -1.45 -7.19
N ARG A 175 13.90 -0.95 -6.38
CA ARG A 175 14.45 -1.67 -5.23
C ARG A 175 14.18 -0.83 -3.98
N TYR A 176 13.51 -1.45 -3.02
CA TYR A 176 13.20 -0.84 -1.74
C TYR A 176 13.41 -1.87 -0.64
N LYS A 177 14.42 -1.63 0.21
CA LYS A 177 14.88 -2.60 1.22
C LYS A 177 15.14 -3.97 0.54
N CYS A 178 14.43 -5.00 0.95
CA CYS A 178 14.55 -6.36 0.42
C CYS A 178 13.67 -6.67 -0.78
N LEU A 179 12.85 -5.71 -1.21
CA LEU A 179 11.90 -5.91 -2.30
C LEU A 179 12.49 -5.36 -3.59
N SER A 180 12.45 -6.18 -4.63
CA SER A 180 12.80 -5.79 -6.00
C SER A 180 11.66 -6.18 -6.92
N GLY A 181 11.17 -5.23 -7.73
CA GLY A 181 10.03 -5.45 -8.60
C GLY A 181 9.68 -4.21 -9.40
N TRP A 182 8.39 -4.00 -9.67
CA TRP A 182 7.89 -2.91 -10.49
C TRP A 182 6.87 -2.07 -9.72
N ALA A 183 7.03 -0.76 -9.75
CA ALA A 183 6.07 0.19 -9.19
C ALA A 183 5.63 1.20 -10.27
N PHE A 184 4.46 1.80 -10.07
CA PHE A 184 3.91 2.75 -11.02
C PHE A 184 4.66 4.09 -10.93
N ALA A 185 5.14 4.60 -12.07
CA ALA A 185 6.06 5.72 -12.15
C ALA A 185 5.47 7.03 -11.59
N ASN A 186 4.15 7.22 -11.71
CA ASN A 186 3.50 8.45 -11.24
C ASN A 186 3.56 8.64 -9.71
N TYR A 187 3.87 7.59 -8.96
CA TYR A 187 4.01 7.65 -7.51
C TYR A 187 5.48 7.67 -7.05
N LEU A 188 6.42 7.82 -7.98
CA LEU A 188 7.84 7.93 -7.72
C LEU A 188 8.29 9.36 -8.07
N ALA A 189 8.95 10.02 -7.12
CA ALA A 189 9.54 11.34 -7.35
C ALA A 189 11.00 11.35 -6.87
N LEU A 190 11.84 12.11 -7.57
CA LEU A 190 13.18 12.43 -7.06
C LEU A 190 13.05 13.15 -5.72
N ARG A 191 13.83 12.75 -4.73
CA ARG A 191 13.84 13.34 -3.39
C ARG A 191 14.06 14.86 -3.47
N THR A 192 14.98 15.29 -4.31
CA THR A 192 15.36 16.70 -4.48
C THR A 192 14.21 17.59 -4.93
N SER A 193 13.28 17.08 -5.75
CA SER A 193 12.10 17.84 -6.18
C SER A 193 11.00 17.93 -5.11
N ARG A 194 11.18 17.26 -3.98
CA ARG A 194 10.19 17.12 -2.90
C ARG A 194 10.68 17.71 -1.58
N LEU A 195 11.85 18.33 -1.55
CA LEU A 195 12.41 18.92 -0.34
C LEU A 195 11.70 20.22 0.03
N ALA A 196 11.45 20.35 1.33
CA ALA A 196 10.87 21.52 1.95
C ALA A 196 11.60 21.85 3.25
N ARG A 197 11.44 23.09 3.69
CA ARG A 197 11.88 23.59 4.98
C ARG A 197 10.67 23.96 5.82
N VAL A 198 10.76 23.77 7.13
CA VAL A 198 9.79 24.31 8.09
C VAL A 198 9.94 25.83 8.18
N LYS A 199 8.93 26.60 7.75
CA LYS A 199 8.91 28.07 7.87
C LYS A 199 8.94 28.52 9.33
N GLY A 200 8.20 27.82 10.17
CA GLY A 200 7.99 28.14 11.57
C GLY A 200 6.67 27.58 12.08
N SER A 201 6.47 27.65 13.39
CA SER A 201 5.24 27.26 14.06
C SER A 201 4.86 28.36 15.05
N THR A 202 3.56 28.55 15.26
CA THR A 202 3.05 29.37 16.36
C THR A 202 3.23 28.68 17.71
N ASP A 203 3.45 27.36 17.71
CA ASP A 203 3.69 26.59 18.92
C ASP A 203 5.16 26.71 19.38
N PRO A 204 5.42 26.98 20.66
CA PRO A 204 6.78 27.09 21.20
C PRO A 204 7.56 25.76 21.13
N GLY A 205 6.86 24.63 21.01
CA GLY A 205 7.44 23.29 20.82
C GLY A 205 7.86 22.98 19.38
N GLY A 206 7.67 23.92 18.43
CA GLY A 206 7.91 23.70 17.01
C GLY A 206 6.67 23.25 16.25
N LEU A 207 6.84 22.87 14.98
CA LEU A 207 5.75 22.39 14.13
C LEU A 207 5.37 20.97 14.54
N VAL A 208 4.19 20.81 15.13
CA VAL A 208 3.68 19.49 15.56
C VAL A 208 3.36 18.63 14.34
N VAL A 209 3.96 17.44 14.28
CA VAL A 209 3.71 16.42 13.26
C VAL A 209 2.66 15.45 13.78
N ARG A 210 1.58 15.24 13.02
CA ARG A 210 0.41 14.46 13.45
C ARG A 210 0.28 13.14 12.69
N ARG A 211 -0.41 12.18 13.29
CA ARG A 211 -0.68 10.87 12.65
C ARG A 211 -1.62 11.00 11.45
N ASP A 212 -2.59 11.90 11.56
CA ASP A 212 -3.65 12.14 10.59
C ASP A 212 -3.72 13.63 10.24
N PRO A 213 -4.16 14.00 9.02
CA PRO A 213 -4.31 15.39 8.62
C PRO A 213 -5.43 16.05 9.42
N GLY A 214 -5.16 17.26 9.91
CA GLY A 214 -6.10 18.06 10.67
C GLY A 214 -5.75 18.21 12.15
N PRO A 215 -6.40 19.16 12.85
CA PRO A 215 -6.04 19.54 14.22
C PRO A 215 -6.31 18.45 15.26
N LYS A 216 -7.19 17.49 14.95
CA LYS A 216 -7.55 16.37 15.84
C LYS A 216 -6.63 15.15 15.72
N GLY A 217 -5.72 15.13 14.75
CA GLY A 217 -4.78 14.02 14.59
C GLY A 217 -3.81 13.94 15.78
N GLU A 218 -3.56 12.74 16.29
CA GLU A 218 -2.66 12.51 17.42
C GLU A 218 -1.23 13.01 17.12
N PRO A 219 -0.59 13.77 18.02
CA PRO A 219 0.80 14.17 17.87
C PRO A 219 1.74 12.95 17.82
N THR A 220 2.66 12.95 16.86
CA THR A 220 3.69 11.90 16.68
C THR A 220 5.10 12.42 16.90
N GLY A 221 5.28 13.74 16.88
CA GLY A 221 6.55 14.42 17.11
C GLY A 221 6.43 15.91 16.81
N ALA A 222 7.56 16.62 16.83
CA ALA A 222 7.63 18.02 16.44
C ALA A 222 8.93 18.30 15.67
N LEU A 223 8.88 19.23 14.74
CA LEU A 223 10.02 19.73 13.98
C LEU A 223 10.32 21.17 14.39
N ALA A 224 11.58 21.50 14.62
CA ALA A 224 11.99 22.86 14.94
C ALA A 224 11.77 23.80 13.74
N ALA A 225 11.56 25.09 14.01
CA ALA A 225 11.53 26.10 12.95
C ALA A 225 12.85 26.09 12.16
N GLY A 226 12.75 26.24 10.84
CA GLY A 226 13.90 26.21 9.95
C GLY A 226 14.46 24.82 9.62
N THR A 227 13.89 23.73 10.17
CA THR A 227 14.33 22.35 9.87
C THR A 227 14.34 22.13 8.35
N PRO A 228 15.51 21.83 7.74
CA PRO A 228 15.63 21.56 6.31
C PRO A 228 15.32 20.10 5.97
N ASP A 229 15.38 19.77 4.69
CA ASP A 229 15.37 18.39 4.15
C ASP A 229 14.12 17.58 4.53
N VAL A 230 12.99 18.28 4.74
CA VAL A 230 11.68 17.68 4.96
C VAL A 230 11.15 17.21 3.61
N VAL A 231 10.94 15.92 3.44
CA VAL A 231 10.39 15.36 2.20
C VAL A 231 8.87 15.47 2.23
N LYS A 232 8.28 16.11 1.22
CA LYS A 232 6.82 16.13 1.00
C LYS A 232 6.37 14.96 0.14
N HIS A 233 5.54 14.08 0.68
CA HIS A 233 5.01 12.91 -0.03
C HIS A 233 3.70 13.21 -0.75
N VAL A 234 2.74 13.84 -0.09
CA VAL A 234 1.46 14.25 -0.68
C VAL A 234 0.94 15.46 0.09
N CYS A 235 0.20 16.33 -0.58
CA CYS A 235 -0.55 17.40 0.07
C CYS A 235 -2.00 17.29 -0.38
N GLN A 236 -2.92 17.26 0.58
CA GLN A 236 -4.35 17.10 0.33
C GLN A 236 -5.16 17.89 1.37
N GLU A 237 -6.44 18.11 1.09
CA GLU A 237 -7.35 18.71 2.07
C GLU A 237 -7.61 17.72 3.20
N ALA A 238 -7.53 18.21 4.44
CA ALA A 238 -7.82 17.39 5.62
C ALA A 238 -9.33 17.14 5.72
N PRO A 239 -9.77 15.88 5.92
CA PRO A 239 -11.18 15.60 6.18
C PRO A 239 -11.67 16.42 7.37
N LEU A 240 -12.82 17.07 7.24
CA LEU A 240 -13.48 17.83 8.32
C LEU A 240 -12.76 19.14 8.72
N THR A 241 -11.94 19.71 7.83
CA THR A 241 -11.41 21.08 7.97
C THR A 241 -12.06 22.00 6.93
N ASP A 242 -11.97 23.32 7.14
CA ASP A 242 -12.42 24.35 6.19
C ASP A 242 -11.43 24.48 5.02
N HIS A 243 -11.32 23.41 4.21
CA HIS A 243 -10.43 23.30 3.05
C HIS A 243 -8.94 23.52 3.36
N GLU A 244 -8.52 23.25 4.60
CA GLU A 244 -7.12 23.40 4.96
C GLU A 244 -6.27 22.30 4.32
N GLN A 245 -5.22 22.70 3.60
CA GLN A 245 -4.28 21.76 3.01
C GLN A 245 -3.26 21.27 4.05
N TRP A 246 -3.12 19.96 4.12
CA TRP A 246 -2.17 19.26 4.97
C TRP A 246 -1.26 18.40 4.10
N CYS A 247 0.03 18.37 4.44
CA CYS A 247 1.03 17.59 3.73
C CYS A 247 1.55 16.45 4.61
N GLN A 248 1.61 15.27 4.02
CA GLN A 248 2.34 14.15 4.59
C GLN A 248 3.84 14.34 4.33
N ILE A 249 4.63 14.26 5.39
CA ILE A 249 6.06 14.51 5.36
C ILE A 249 6.87 13.37 5.99
N SER A 250 8.15 13.32 5.65
CA SER A 250 9.17 12.59 6.42
C SER A 250 10.43 13.42 6.62
N SER A 251 11.04 13.31 7.79
CA SER A 251 12.32 13.94 8.15
C SER A 251 13.03 13.08 9.19
N GLY A 252 14.13 12.43 8.79
CA GLY A 252 14.84 11.46 9.62
C GLY A 252 13.92 10.31 10.07
N LYS A 253 13.67 10.21 11.39
CA LYS A 253 12.78 9.20 12.00
C LYS A 253 11.33 9.67 12.17
N ILE A 254 11.05 10.94 11.88
CA ILE A 254 9.72 11.55 12.07
C ILE A 254 8.98 11.50 10.73
N ALA A 255 7.73 11.06 10.77
CA ALA A 255 6.84 11.08 9.63
C ALA A 255 5.40 11.31 10.10
N GLY A 256 4.60 11.97 9.26
CA GLY A 256 3.21 12.29 9.57
C GLY A 256 2.72 13.49 8.79
N TRP A 257 1.70 14.17 9.30
CA TRP A 257 1.01 15.27 8.64
C TRP A 257 1.28 16.60 9.33
N VAL A 258 1.47 17.64 8.53
CA VAL A 258 1.61 19.03 8.97
C VAL A 258 0.81 19.96 8.06
N PRO A 259 0.38 21.14 8.53
CA PRO A 259 -0.28 22.11 7.66
C PRO A 259 0.67 22.59 6.55
N TYR A 260 0.17 22.67 5.32
CA TYR A 260 0.96 23.11 4.17
C TYR A 260 1.52 24.53 4.36
N ALA A 261 0.76 25.41 5.02
CA ALA A 261 1.14 26.79 5.28
C ALA A 261 2.48 26.92 6.04
N ASN A 262 2.86 25.92 6.83
CA ASN A 262 4.09 25.90 7.61
C ASN A 262 5.31 25.36 6.84
N LEU A 263 5.13 24.96 5.58
CA LEU A 263 6.19 24.46 4.72
C LEU A 263 6.57 25.49 3.64
N GLU A 264 7.85 25.53 3.31
CA GLU A 264 8.40 26.25 2.16
C GLU A 264 9.16 25.29 1.26
N ASP A 265 8.94 25.34 -0.04
CA ASP A 265 9.73 24.55 -0.98
C ASP A 265 11.19 24.95 -0.93
N GLN A 266 12.05 23.97 -0.68
CA GLN A 266 13.47 24.14 -0.94
C GLN A 266 13.66 23.99 -2.44
N LYS A 267 13.46 25.08 -3.17
CA LYS A 267 13.90 25.16 -4.58
C LYS A 267 15.36 24.74 -4.59
N ASN A 268 15.68 23.72 -5.39
CA ASN A 268 17.03 23.23 -5.58
C ASN A 268 17.99 24.43 -5.63
N LEU A 269 18.82 24.60 -4.59
CA LEU A 269 20.10 25.24 -4.84
C LEU A 269 20.72 24.39 -5.96
N PRO A 270 21.19 24.99 -7.07
CA PRO A 270 21.83 24.22 -8.11
C PRO A 270 22.85 23.33 -7.43
N THR A 271 22.74 22.02 -7.68
CA THR A 271 23.75 21.04 -7.32
C THR A 271 25.07 21.70 -7.60
N ALA A 272 25.89 21.91 -6.56
CA ALA A 272 27.21 22.50 -6.72
C ALA A 272 27.80 21.90 -7.97
N GLN A 273 28.10 22.77 -8.95
CA GLN A 273 28.70 22.42 -10.22
C GLN A 273 29.63 21.24 -9.98
N ALA A 274 29.37 20.13 -10.67
CA ALA A 274 30.42 19.19 -10.96
C ALA A 274 31.61 20.05 -11.38
N ALA A 275 32.64 20.06 -10.53
CA ALA A 275 33.86 20.79 -10.83
C ALA A 275 34.21 20.46 -12.27
N PRO A 276 34.56 21.46 -13.11
CA PRO A 276 35.00 21.16 -14.45
C PRO A 276 36.13 20.15 -14.32
N VAL A 277 35.90 18.95 -14.84
CA VAL A 277 36.96 17.97 -15.04
C VAL A 277 37.98 18.71 -15.87
N ALA A 278 39.10 19.04 -15.24
CA ALA A 278 40.18 19.74 -15.90
C ALA A 278 40.54 18.94 -17.16
N ASP A 279 40.40 19.64 -18.27
CA ASP A 279 40.78 19.23 -19.60
C ASP A 279 42.27 18.93 -19.57
N HIS A 280 42.66 17.65 -19.45
CA HIS A 280 44.02 17.23 -19.76
C HIS A 280 44.13 17.09 -21.28
N ALA A 281 44.15 18.25 -21.92
CA ALA A 281 44.67 18.43 -23.26
C ALA A 281 46.12 17.95 -23.33
N ALA A 282 46.40 17.32 -24.47
CA ALA A 282 47.66 16.71 -24.85
C ALA A 282 48.90 17.56 -24.55
N THR A 283 49.93 16.92 -23.98
CA THR A 283 51.32 17.36 -24.14
C THR A 283 52.01 16.38 -25.10
N GLN A 284 52.13 16.79 -26.37
CA GLN A 284 53.15 16.27 -27.27
C GLN A 284 54.45 17.03 -27.00
N SER A 285 55.54 16.31 -26.77
CA SER A 285 56.95 16.74 -26.86
C SER A 285 57.77 15.45 -26.91
N VAL A 286 58.12 14.95 -28.11
CA VAL A 286 59.41 15.14 -28.82
C VAL A 286 60.60 14.57 -28.05
N GLU A 287 61.39 13.76 -28.78
CA GLU A 287 62.82 13.44 -28.61
C GLU A 287 63.17 12.02 -28.12
N ALA A 288 63.49 11.15 -29.09
CA ALA A 288 64.40 10.03 -28.88
C ALA A 288 65.23 9.80 -30.17
N THR A 289 66.45 10.33 -30.18
CA THR A 289 67.54 9.86 -31.06
C THR A 289 68.47 9.01 -30.21
N PRO A 290 68.83 7.79 -30.65
CA PRO A 290 70.15 7.28 -30.34
C PRO A 290 70.96 6.92 -31.61
N ALA A 291 72.27 7.06 -31.41
CA ALA A 291 73.43 7.03 -32.29
C ALA A 291 73.58 5.79 -33.23
N PRO A 292 74.52 5.83 -34.20
CA PRO A 292 74.61 4.87 -35.30
C PRO A 292 75.52 3.68 -34.95
N PRO A 293 75.46 2.60 -35.76
CA PRO A 293 76.58 1.69 -35.88
C PRO A 293 77.08 1.49 -37.33
N LYS A 294 78.39 1.70 -37.48
CA LYS A 294 79.37 1.17 -38.46
C LYS A 294 79.23 1.53 -39.94
#